data_AF-A0A8J7HNB1-F1
#
_entry.id   AF-A0A8J7HNB1-F1
#
_cell.length_a   1.000
_cell.length_b   1.000
_cell.length_c   1.000
_cell.angle_alpha   90.00
_cell.angle_beta   90.00
_cell.angle_gamma   90.00
#
_symmetry.space_group_name_H-M   'P 1'
#
loop_
_entity.id
_entity.type
_entity.pdbx_description
1 polymer ?
#
loop_
_entity_poly.entity_id
_entity_poly.type
_entity_poly.pdbx_seq_one_letter_code
_entity_poly.pdbx_strand_id
1 'polypeptide(L)'
;DLIIGATRADPNGLYGAESSYVVFGRSSGFNASLNLSSLDGSEGFVINRINNGDRLGTSVSSAEDINGDGFDDLIIGASSASPNGQSSAGSSYVVFGFASPTPTNKPPVAVNDTATTDEDTAVNISVLANDNNSLTVTALNGKAVVVGTTVALSSGALVTLNADGSLTYDPNALFEALDVGESGIDKFTYTTSNGSFNNTASVNLNINGVNDAPKLISVFNLSTLNGSNGFVINGINSGDSSGSSVSSAGDINGDGIDDLIIGAIFADSNGQSGAGSSYVVFGSSSGFNASLNLSSLDGSNGFVINGINSGDFLGTSVSSAGDINGDGIDDLIIGASNADPNGQSSAGSSYVVFGSSSG
;
A
#
# COMPACT_ATOMS: atom_id res chain seq x y z
N ASP A 1 45.21 16.46 35.06
CA ASP A 1 44.23 17.54 35.32
C ASP A 1 44.91 18.77 35.88
N LEU A 2 44.28 19.95 35.77
CA LEU A 2 44.78 21.20 36.34
C LEU A 2 43.93 21.55 37.56
N ILE A 3 44.58 21.72 38.71
CA ILE A 3 43.90 22.05 39.97
C ILE A 3 44.14 23.54 40.27
N ILE A 4 43.07 24.29 40.47
CA ILE A 4 43.14 25.74 40.71
C ILE A 4 42.50 26.06 42.06
N GLY A 5 43.32 26.50 43.00
CA GLY A 5 42.85 27.15 44.23
C GLY A 5 42.52 28.61 43.94
N ALA A 6 41.29 29.04 44.20
CA ALA A 6 40.88 30.42 44.00
C ALA A 6 40.58 31.08 45.35
N THR A 7 41.43 32.03 45.74
CA THR A 7 41.18 32.87 46.92
C THR A 7 40.18 33.96 46.54
N ARG A 8 39.04 34.00 47.25
CA ARG A 8 37.96 35.01 47.11
C ARG A 8 37.15 34.94 45.79
N ALA A 9 37.09 33.78 45.14
CA ALA A 9 36.18 33.55 44.03
C ALA A 9 34.77 33.25 44.55
N ASP A 10 33.78 34.04 44.12
CA ASP A 10 32.41 33.98 44.60
C ASP A 10 31.46 33.51 43.49
N PRO A 11 31.31 32.19 43.27
CA PRO A 11 30.40 31.65 42.26
C PRO A 11 28.91 31.80 42.64
N ASN A 12 28.59 32.20 43.87
CA ASN A 12 27.21 32.20 44.40
C ASN A 12 26.74 33.55 45.00
N GLY A 13 27.51 34.63 44.87
CA GLY A 13 27.16 35.96 45.41
C GLY A 13 27.27 36.12 46.93
N LEU A 14 28.04 35.28 47.61
CA LEU A 14 28.32 35.34 49.04
C LEU A 14 29.73 35.91 49.30
N TYR A 15 29.79 37.17 49.74
CA TYR A 15 31.01 37.88 50.15
C TYR A 15 31.93 37.00 51.02
N GLY A 16 33.12 36.66 50.52
CA GLY A 16 34.15 35.94 51.27
C GLY A 16 34.15 34.41 51.14
N ALA A 17 33.48 33.85 50.13
CA ALA A 17 33.64 32.44 49.78
C ALA A 17 35.00 32.16 49.11
N GLU A 18 35.68 31.10 49.55
CA GLU A 18 36.85 30.50 48.89
C GLU A 18 36.40 29.13 48.35
N SER A 19 36.68 28.86 47.08
CA SER A 19 36.28 27.62 46.37
C SER A 19 37.50 27.02 45.65
N SER A 20 37.52 25.70 45.53
CA SER A 20 38.48 24.98 44.68
C SER A 20 37.79 24.51 43.41
N TYR A 21 38.50 24.61 42.29
CA TYR A 21 38.02 24.16 40.99
C TYR A 21 38.93 23.05 40.49
N VAL A 22 38.32 21.97 40.01
CA VAL A 22 39.01 20.90 39.31
C VAL A 22 38.69 21.04 37.83
N VAL A 23 39.72 21.17 37.01
CA VAL A 23 39.59 21.27 35.55
C VAL A 23 40.18 20.01 34.93
N PHE A 24 39.35 19.26 34.21
CA PHE A 24 39.77 18.02 33.57
C PHE A 24 40.74 18.33 32.42
N GLY A 25 41.86 17.61 32.38
CA GLY A 25 42.85 17.71 31.32
C GLY A 25 42.26 17.26 29.98
N ARG A 26 42.58 17.97 28.90
CA ARG A 26 42.19 17.58 27.54
C ARG A 26 43.37 17.66 26.58
N SER A 27 43.44 16.70 25.66
CA SER A 27 44.51 16.58 24.64
C SER A 27 44.55 17.76 23.67
N SER A 28 43.43 18.46 23.50
CA SER A 28 43.32 19.69 22.70
C SER A 28 43.88 20.94 23.38
N GLY A 29 44.34 20.83 24.63
CA GLY A 29 44.81 21.98 25.42
C GLY A 29 43.68 22.91 25.87
N PHE A 30 44.02 24.02 26.53
CA PHE A 30 43.04 25.00 27.03
C PHE A 30 43.13 26.31 26.26
N ASN A 31 42.02 27.04 26.20
CA ASN A 31 42.03 28.42 25.74
C ASN A 31 42.89 29.27 26.69
N ALA A 32 43.42 30.40 26.21
CA ALA A 32 44.25 31.30 27.01
C ALA A 32 43.54 31.85 28.27
N SER A 33 42.21 31.83 28.30
CA SER A 33 41.38 32.15 29.46
C SER A 33 40.35 31.05 29.68
N LEU A 34 40.19 30.61 30.93
CA LEU A 34 39.17 29.64 31.35
C LEU A 34 38.20 30.29 32.33
N ASN A 35 36.90 30.27 32.01
CA ASN A 35 35.88 30.71 32.94
C ASN A 35 35.52 29.57 33.91
N LEU A 36 35.88 29.73 35.18
CA LEU A 36 35.67 28.69 36.19
C LEU A 36 34.20 28.59 36.65
N SER A 37 33.38 29.62 36.40
CA SER A 37 31.96 29.60 36.76
C SER A 37 31.09 28.79 35.81
N SER A 38 31.63 28.34 34.66
CA SER A 38 30.91 27.55 33.66
C SER A 38 31.18 26.05 33.74
N LEU A 39 31.88 25.58 34.77
CA LEU A 39 32.13 24.15 34.98
C LEU A 39 30.83 23.44 35.39
N ASP A 40 30.36 22.54 34.53
CA ASP A 40 29.06 21.84 34.64
C ASP A 40 29.19 20.32 34.86
N GLY A 41 30.42 19.83 35.09
CA GLY A 41 30.75 18.42 35.20
C GLY A 41 31.31 17.78 33.93
N SER A 42 31.23 18.45 32.76
CA SER A 42 31.80 17.93 31.51
C SER A 42 33.27 18.32 31.29
N GLU A 43 33.66 19.52 31.72
CA GLU A 43 35.05 20.04 31.61
C GLU A 43 35.74 20.20 32.99
N GLY A 44 35.01 19.93 34.06
CA GLY A 44 35.46 20.09 35.44
C GLY A 44 34.30 20.33 36.40
N PHE A 45 34.60 20.53 37.68
CA PHE A 45 33.60 20.79 38.71
C PHE A 45 34.12 21.69 39.84
N VAL A 46 33.19 22.24 40.62
CA VAL A 46 33.46 23.09 41.78
C VAL A 46 33.37 22.27 43.07
N ILE A 47 34.35 22.44 43.95
CA ILE A 47 34.32 21.90 45.32
C ILE A 47 33.96 23.03 46.27
N ASN A 48 32.78 22.90 46.88
CA ASN A 48 32.21 23.91 47.76
C ASN A 48 32.63 23.74 49.22
N ARG A 49 32.70 24.86 49.94
CA ARG A 49 32.89 24.91 51.40
C ARG A 49 31.81 24.12 52.15
N ILE A 50 32.17 23.60 53.33
CA ILE A 50 31.25 22.86 54.21
C ILE A 50 30.53 23.81 55.18
N ASN A 51 31.22 24.73 55.86
CA ASN A 51 30.60 25.71 56.77
C ASN A 51 30.94 27.17 56.43
N ASN A 52 30.11 28.09 56.92
CA ASN A 52 30.34 29.54 56.82
C ASN A 52 31.51 29.96 57.75
N GLY A 53 32.45 30.77 57.27
CA GLY A 53 33.74 31.06 57.90
C GLY A 53 34.94 30.18 57.46
N ASP A 54 34.73 28.92 57.04
CA ASP A 54 35.79 28.05 56.51
C ASP A 54 36.52 28.64 55.28
N ARG A 55 37.84 28.46 55.25
CA ARG A 55 38.74 28.87 54.17
C ARG A 55 39.15 27.67 53.32
N LEU A 56 38.20 27.09 52.59
CA LEU A 56 38.44 25.89 51.77
C LEU A 56 39.26 26.26 50.52
N GLY A 57 40.27 25.45 50.19
CA GLY A 57 41.02 25.62 48.95
C GLY A 57 42.18 26.61 49.04
N THR A 58 42.61 26.98 50.26
CA THR A 58 43.81 27.79 50.50
C THR A 58 45.08 27.13 49.98
N SER A 59 45.08 25.80 49.92
CA SER A 59 46.12 24.99 49.30
C SER A 59 45.48 23.77 48.65
N VAL A 60 46.00 23.39 47.48
CA VAL A 60 45.56 22.21 46.73
C VAL A 60 46.79 21.54 46.15
N SER A 61 46.82 20.21 46.16
CA SER A 61 47.88 19.40 45.55
C SER A 61 47.31 18.07 45.09
N SER A 62 47.96 17.43 44.11
CA SER A 62 47.73 16.01 43.87
C SER A 62 48.14 15.23 45.13
N ALA A 63 47.38 14.17 45.42
CA ALA A 63 47.70 13.17 46.43
C ALA A 63 48.20 11.85 45.80
N GLU A 64 48.29 11.77 44.47
CA GLU A 64 48.44 10.52 43.69
C GLU A 64 47.30 9.53 44.00
N ASP A 65 47.38 8.29 43.52
CA ASP A 65 46.38 7.25 43.78
C ASP A 65 46.58 6.62 45.18
N ILE A 66 45.97 7.20 46.21
CA ILE A 66 46.13 6.72 47.59
C ILE A 66 45.19 5.55 47.92
N ASN A 67 44.19 5.28 47.08
CA ASN A 67 43.20 4.23 47.30
C ASN A 67 43.40 3.00 46.37
N GLY A 68 44.30 3.08 45.39
CA GLY A 68 44.66 2.02 44.45
C GLY A 68 43.66 1.78 43.32
N ASP A 69 42.80 2.74 43.00
CA ASP A 69 41.76 2.60 41.96
C ASP A 69 42.25 2.98 40.55
N GLY A 70 43.50 3.42 40.43
CA GLY A 70 44.14 3.81 39.18
C GLY A 70 43.88 5.26 38.78
N PHE A 71 43.22 6.06 39.62
CA PHE A 71 43.02 7.49 39.41
C PHE A 71 43.78 8.31 40.45
N ASP A 72 44.48 9.36 40.01
CA ASP A 72 45.14 10.28 40.94
C ASP A 72 44.10 11.02 41.80
N ASP A 73 44.33 11.06 43.12
CA ASP A 73 43.50 11.73 44.10
C ASP A 73 43.95 13.18 44.34
N LEU A 74 43.12 13.93 45.07
CA LEU A 74 43.34 15.34 45.39
C LEU A 74 43.37 15.56 46.90
N ILE A 75 44.35 16.34 47.38
CA ILE A 75 44.33 16.89 48.75
C ILE A 75 44.04 18.40 48.74
N ILE A 76 43.13 18.82 49.62
CA ILE A 76 42.65 20.20 49.75
C ILE A 76 42.81 20.66 51.20
N GLY A 77 43.52 21.76 51.40
CA GLY A 77 43.65 22.41 52.69
C GLY A 77 42.50 23.39 52.97
N ALA A 78 42.04 23.39 54.22
CA ALA A 78 41.10 24.37 54.75
C ALA A 78 41.60 24.96 56.07
N SER A 79 42.50 25.95 56.01
CA SER A 79 43.30 26.42 57.15
C SER A 79 42.50 27.07 58.29
N SER A 80 41.22 27.36 58.09
CA SER A 80 40.33 27.98 59.11
C SER A 80 39.06 27.17 59.37
N ALA A 81 39.01 25.93 58.88
CA ALA A 81 37.91 25.03 59.22
C ALA A 81 37.85 24.80 60.73
N SER A 82 36.65 24.58 61.25
CA SER A 82 36.43 24.33 62.68
C SER A 82 35.98 22.88 62.95
N PRO A 83 36.82 21.87 62.69
CA PRO A 83 36.44 20.47 62.89
C PRO A 83 36.20 20.19 64.37
N ASN A 84 35.31 19.23 64.66
CA ASN A 84 35.05 18.72 66.01
C ASN A 84 34.71 19.81 67.05
N GLY A 85 34.12 20.93 66.61
CA GLY A 85 33.74 22.05 67.47
C GLY A 85 34.91 22.95 67.91
N GLN A 86 36.13 22.75 67.39
CA GLN A 86 37.28 23.59 67.70
C GLN A 86 37.42 24.72 66.67
N SER A 87 37.28 25.96 67.11
CA SER A 87 37.33 27.12 66.21
C SER A 87 38.70 27.26 65.53
N SER A 88 38.71 27.30 64.19
CA SER A 88 39.90 27.54 63.35
C SER A 88 41.08 26.56 63.56
N ALA A 89 40.81 25.32 63.97
CA ALA A 89 41.85 24.30 64.06
C ALA A 89 42.41 23.88 62.68
N GLY A 90 41.66 24.14 61.62
CA GLY A 90 41.99 23.76 60.25
C GLY A 90 41.63 22.30 59.95
N SER A 91 41.39 22.01 58.67
CA SER A 91 41.10 20.66 58.15
C SER A 91 41.87 20.43 56.86
N SER A 92 42.15 19.16 56.56
CA SER A 92 42.59 18.71 55.23
C SER A 92 41.61 17.66 54.73
N TYR A 93 41.24 17.75 53.45
CA TYR A 93 40.31 16.84 52.80
C TYR A 93 41.02 16.10 51.68
N VAL A 94 40.77 14.79 51.57
CA VAL A 94 41.16 14.02 50.39
C VAL A 94 39.89 13.73 49.59
N VAL A 95 39.96 13.95 48.28
CA VAL A 95 38.92 13.64 47.32
C VAL A 95 39.46 12.56 46.40
N PHE A 96 38.82 11.39 46.41
CA PHE A 96 39.24 10.30 45.55
C PHE A 96 38.93 10.60 44.09
N GLY A 97 39.88 10.28 43.21
CA GLY A 97 39.67 10.23 41.78
C GLY A 97 38.58 9.21 41.43
N PHE A 98 37.95 9.40 40.27
CA PHE A 98 37.00 8.43 39.75
C PHE A 98 36.93 8.53 38.24
N ALA A 99 36.61 7.42 37.59
CA ALA A 99 36.30 7.42 36.16
C ALA A 99 35.11 8.35 35.89
N SER A 100 35.25 9.28 34.95
CA SER A 100 34.12 10.05 34.44
C SER A 100 33.02 9.06 34.02
N PRO A 101 31.77 9.18 34.53
CA PRO A 101 30.69 8.35 34.05
C PRO A 101 30.47 8.72 32.58
N THR A 102 30.93 7.87 31.67
CA THR A 102 30.49 7.96 30.29
C THR A 102 28.97 7.90 30.33
N PRO A 103 28.24 8.90 29.75
CA PRO A 103 26.81 8.74 29.58
C PRO A 103 26.66 7.48 28.72
N THR A 104 26.11 6.42 29.31
CA THR A 104 25.82 5.20 28.59
C THR A 104 24.66 5.52 27.66
N ASN A 105 24.98 6.03 26.47
CA ASN A 105 24.05 6.06 25.36
C ASN A 105 23.73 4.60 25.04
N LYS A 106 22.70 4.06 25.70
CA LYS A 106 22.21 2.71 25.46
C LYS A 106 21.73 2.67 24.00
N PRO A 107 22.05 1.62 23.22
CA PRO A 107 21.53 1.49 21.88
C PRO A 107 20.00 1.62 21.89
N PRO A 108 19.41 2.33 20.91
CA PRO A 108 17.97 2.51 20.82
C PRO A 108 17.29 1.15 20.75
N VAL A 109 16.13 1.00 21.39
CA VAL A 109 15.30 -0.20 21.28
C VAL A 109 14.15 0.16 20.36
N ALA A 110 14.30 -0.16 19.08
CA ALA A 110 13.18 -0.14 18.14
C ALA A 110 12.32 -1.39 18.42
N VAL A 111 11.03 -1.20 18.68
CA VAL A 111 10.08 -2.26 19.01
C VAL A 111 9.27 -2.61 17.76
N ASN A 112 8.97 -3.90 17.56
CA ASN A 112 8.14 -4.29 16.41
C ASN A 112 6.72 -3.75 16.54
N ASP A 113 6.14 -3.37 15.39
CA ASP A 113 4.78 -2.87 15.29
C ASP A 113 3.86 -3.84 14.56
N THR A 114 2.57 -3.57 14.72
CA THR A 114 1.49 -4.22 13.99
C THR A 114 0.49 -3.18 13.52
N ALA A 115 -0.04 -3.35 12.30
CA ALA A 115 -1.18 -2.59 11.84
C ALA A 115 -2.13 -3.47 11.02
N THR A 116 -3.38 -3.03 10.92
CA THR A 116 -4.42 -3.69 10.12
C THR A 116 -5.01 -2.66 9.18
N THR A 117 -5.28 -3.08 7.96
CA THR A 117 -5.97 -2.27 6.96
C THR A 117 -6.80 -3.16 6.04
N ASP A 118 -7.64 -2.55 5.23
CA ASP A 118 -8.36 -3.25 4.16
C ASP A 118 -7.52 -3.18 2.87
N GLU A 119 -7.72 -4.13 1.95
CA GLU A 119 -6.90 -4.31 0.73
C GLU A 119 -6.81 -3.08 -0.21
N ASP A 120 -7.75 -2.15 -0.07
CA ASP A 120 -7.82 -0.90 -0.84
C ASP A 120 -7.56 0.36 -0.01
N THR A 121 -7.16 0.19 1.25
CA THR A 121 -7.00 1.31 2.18
C THR A 121 -5.56 1.45 2.61
N ALA A 122 -4.98 2.62 2.36
CA ALA A 122 -3.69 2.97 2.94
C ALA A 122 -3.83 3.25 4.45
N VAL A 123 -2.86 2.81 5.24
CA VAL A 123 -2.83 2.98 6.69
C VAL A 123 -1.57 3.73 7.13
N ASN A 124 -1.74 4.71 8.03
CA ASN A 124 -0.64 5.40 8.68
C ASN A 124 -0.25 4.68 9.98
N ILE A 125 1.04 4.42 10.16
CA ILE A 125 1.58 3.62 11.25
C ILE A 125 2.59 4.47 12.03
N SER A 126 2.27 4.73 13.30
CA SER A 126 3.12 5.48 14.22
C SER A 126 4.22 4.58 14.82
N VAL A 127 5.16 4.15 13.98
CA VAL A 127 6.24 3.18 14.32
C VAL A 127 7.25 3.62 15.37
N LEU A 128 7.16 4.86 15.85
CA LEU A 128 8.01 5.41 16.91
C LEU A 128 7.26 5.58 18.24
N ALA A 129 5.95 5.30 18.28
CA ALA A 129 5.11 5.60 19.44
C ALA A 129 5.42 4.70 20.66
N ASN A 130 5.91 3.49 20.41
CA ASN A 130 6.33 2.49 21.40
C ASN A 130 7.86 2.46 21.62
N ASP A 131 8.61 3.35 20.98
CA ASP A 131 10.06 3.42 21.06
C ASP A 131 10.53 4.41 22.13
N ASN A 132 11.77 4.23 22.61
CA ASN A 132 12.42 5.16 23.52
C ASN A 132 13.48 6.01 22.82
N ASN A 133 13.61 7.27 23.28
CA ASN A 133 14.50 8.31 22.74
C ASN A 133 13.96 9.02 21.48
N SER A 134 14.50 10.21 21.21
CA SER A 134 14.21 10.98 19.98
C SER A 134 14.83 10.28 18.77
N LEU A 135 14.14 9.27 18.24
CA LEU A 135 14.57 8.48 17.10
C LEU A 135 14.06 9.07 15.78
N THR A 136 14.80 8.79 14.71
CA THR A 136 14.40 9.10 13.33
C THR A 136 14.47 7.85 12.48
N VAL A 137 13.48 7.62 11.61
CA VAL A 137 13.53 6.54 10.63
C VAL A 137 14.51 6.95 9.52
N THR A 138 15.45 6.05 9.20
CA THR A 138 16.55 6.31 8.26
C THR A 138 16.60 5.31 7.10
N ALA A 139 16.00 4.14 7.24
CA ALA A 139 15.94 3.13 6.19
C ALA A 139 14.65 2.30 6.23
N LEU A 140 14.25 1.80 5.07
CA LEU A 140 13.21 0.79 4.88
C LEU A 140 13.82 -0.42 4.18
N ASN A 141 13.61 -1.62 4.72
CA ASN A 141 14.20 -2.87 4.22
C ASN A 141 15.72 -2.79 3.98
N GLY A 142 16.43 -2.12 4.88
CA GLY A 142 17.88 -1.94 4.81
C GLY A 142 18.36 -0.91 3.77
N LYS A 143 17.45 -0.25 3.05
CA LYS A 143 17.77 0.83 2.10
C LYS A 143 17.45 2.19 2.70
N ALA A 144 18.41 3.11 2.64
CA ALA A 144 18.22 4.48 3.11
C ALA A 144 16.98 5.11 2.46
N VAL A 145 16.14 5.77 3.28
CA VAL A 145 14.93 6.45 2.85
C VAL A 145 15.00 7.91 3.30
N VAL A 146 14.38 8.80 2.54
CA VAL A 146 14.17 10.19 2.94
C VAL A 146 12.68 10.47 2.99
N VAL A 147 12.28 11.42 3.84
CA VAL A 147 10.89 11.85 3.99
C VAL A 147 10.26 12.14 2.63
N GLY A 148 9.03 11.66 2.43
CA GLY A 148 8.25 11.79 1.21
C GLY A 148 8.61 10.80 0.10
N THR A 149 9.61 9.96 0.28
CA THR A 149 9.95 8.91 -0.70
C THR A 149 9.13 7.65 -0.45
N THR A 150 8.54 7.14 -1.53
CA THR A 150 7.83 5.86 -1.56
C THR A 150 8.78 4.74 -1.97
N VAL A 151 8.75 3.62 -1.24
CA VAL A 151 9.53 2.42 -1.48
C VAL A 151 8.58 1.26 -1.74
N ALA A 152 8.80 0.53 -2.82
CA ALA A 152 8.07 -0.71 -3.11
C ALA A 152 8.64 -1.88 -2.29
N LEU A 153 7.75 -2.65 -1.67
CA LEU A 153 8.04 -3.90 -0.98
C LEU A 153 8.17 -5.04 -1.99
N SER A 154 8.68 -6.19 -1.53
CA SER A 154 8.75 -7.41 -2.36
C SER A 154 7.38 -7.93 -2.78
N SER A 155 6.33 -7.65 -1.99
CA SER A 155 4.94 -7.90 -2.35
C SER A 155 4.47 -7.03 -3.53
N GLY A 156 5.11 -5.87 -3.74
CA GLY A 156 4.68 -4.81 -4.65
C GLY A 156 3.93 -3.66 -3.94
N ALA A 157 3.57 -3.84 -2.66
CA ALA A 157 2.94 -2.80 -1.86
C ALA A 157 3.89 -1.64 -1.62
N LEU A 158 3.37 -0.47 -1.25
CA LEU A 158 4.14 0.76 -1.17
C LEU A 158 4.23 1.25 0.27
N VAL A 159 5.42 1.69 0.68
CA VAL A 159 5.64 2.33 2.00
C VAL A 159 6.27 3.70 1.81
N THR A 160 5.68 4.72 2.45
CA THR A 160 6.15 6.11 2.39
C THR A 160 6.52 6.59 3.80
N LEU A 161 7.70 7.19 3.96
CA LEU A 161 8.10 7.86 5.20
C LEU A 161 7.51 9.28 5.26
N ASN A 162 6.73 9.57 6.29
CA ASN A 162 6.12 10.87 6.50
C ASN A 162 7.04 11.82 7.29
N ALA A 163 6.74 13.12 7.24
CA ALA A 163 7.56 14.16 7.87
C ALA A 163 7.56 14.10 9.41
N ASP A 164 6.53 13.50 10.01
CA ASP A 164 6.41 13.28 11.45
C ASP A 164 7.10 11.99 11.93
N GLY A 165 7.73 11.23 11.02
CA GLY A 165 8.40 9.96 11.31
C GLY A 165 7.49 8.73 11.27
N SER A 166 6.19 8.89 11.02
CA SER A 166 5.28 7.75 10.76
C SER A 166 5.52 7.15 9.38
N LEU A 167 5.02 5.93 9.16
CA LEU A 167 5.09 5.24 7.87
C LEU A 167 3.67 5.01 7.33
N THR A 168 3.42 5.40 6.08
CA THR A 168 2.17 5.07 5.38
C THR A 168 2.39 3.82 4.54
N TYR A 169 1.63 2.76 4.80
CA TYR A 169 1.56 1.56 3.98
C TYR A 169 0.33 1.61 3.08
N ASP A 170 0.53 1.34 1.79
CA ASP A 170 -0.50 1.25 0.77
C ASP A 170 -0.41 -0.15 0.12
N PRO A 171 -1.45 -1.00 0.25
CA PRO A 171 -1.46 -2.33 -0.37
C PRO A 171 -1.37 -2.28 -1.91
N ASN A 172 -1.62 -1.12 -2.54
CA ASN A 172 -1.44 -0.87 -3.97
C ASN A 172 -2.26 -1.81 -4.87
N ALA A 173 -3.50 -2.13 -4.47
CA ALA A 173 -4.43 -3.00 -5.20
C ALA A 173 -3.86 -4.40 -5.51
N LEU A 174 -3.01 -4.93 -4.62
CA LEU A 174 -2.35 -6.23 -4.81
C LEU A 174 -3.06 -7.39 -4.13
N PHE A 175 -4.01 -7.10 -3.25
CA PHE A 175 -4.67 -8.11 -2.42
C PHE A 175 -6.10 -8.43 -2.85
N GLU A 176 -6.59 -7.88 -3.98
CA GLU A 176 -7.96 -7.99 -4.57
C GLU A 176 -8.55 -9.41 -4.72
N ALA A 177 -7.76 -10.44 -4.43
CA ALA A 177 -8.21 -11.82 -4.44
C ALA A 177 -8.77 -12.27 -3.08
N LEU A 178 -8.70 -11.44 -2.02
CA LEU A 178 -9.23 -11.78 -0.70
C LEU A 178 -10.74 -11.56 -0.68
N ASP A 179 -11.50 -12.62 -0.44
CA ASP A 179 -12.95 -12.49 -0.25
C ASP A 179 -13.29 -11.84 1.10
N VAL A 180 -14.54 -11.39 1.26
CA VAL A 180 -15.04 -10.87 2.54
C VAL A 180 -14.84 -11.91 3.66
N GLY A 181 -14.07 -11.51 4.68
CA GLY A 181 -13.75 -12.37 5.82
C GLY A 181 -12.46 -13.16 5.67
N GLU A 182 -11.78 -13.08 4.52
CA GLU A 182 -10.41 -13.53 4.37
C GLU A 182 -9.40 -12.46 4.81
N SER A 183 -8.16 -12.87 5.04
CA SER A 183 -7.08 -11.93 5.37
C SER A 183 -5.74 -12.38 4.80
N GLY A 184 -5.00 -11.42 4.26
CA GLY A 184 -3.61 -11.54 3.86
C GLY A 184 -2.66 -10.96 4.89
N ILE A 185 -1.37 -11.28 4.76
CA ILE A 185 -0.31 -10.70 5.58
C ILE A 185 0.78 -10.10 4.71
N ASP A 186 1.34 -8.97 5.15
CA ASP A 186 2.57 -8.40 4.60
C ASP A 186 3.50 -7.94 5.73
N LYS A 187 4.78 -7.73 5.41
CA LYS A 187 5.80 -7.36 6.38
C LYS A 187 6.92 -6.56 5.76
N PHE A 188 7.36 -5.54 6.48
CA PHE A 188 8.59 -4.82 6.16
C PHE A 188 9.39 -4.49 7.42
N THR A 189 10.65 -4.09 7.23
CA THR A 189 11.53 -3.61 8.31
C THR A 189 11.86 -2.15 8.14
N TYR A 190 12.10 -1.45 9.25
CA TYR A 190 12.55 -0.07 9.27
C TYR A 190 13.73 0.07 10.23
N THR A 191 14.66 0.96 9.90
CA THR A 191 15.82 1.26 10.75
C THR A 191 15.67 2.65 11.34
N THR A 192 15.78 2.74 12.66
CA THR A 192 15.81 3.99 13.40
C THR A 192 17.23 4.36 13.82
N SER A 193 17.49 5.66 13.97
CA SER A 193 18.77 6.17 14.45
C SER A 193 18.58 7.26 15.51
N ASN A 194 19.49 7.29 16.48
CA ASN A 194 19.66 8.40 17.42
C ASN A 194 20.91 9.26 17.11
N GLY A 195 21.48 9.10 15.91
CA GLY A 195 22.70 9.78 15.48
C GLY A 195 24.02 9.10 15.91
N SER A 196 23.98 8.16 16.86
CA SER A 196 25.14 7.36 17.28
C SER A 196 25.00 5.87 17.00
N PHE A 197 23.77 5.35 17.12
CA PHE A 197 23.45 3.95 16.95
C PHE A 197 22.19 3.78 16.11
N ASN A 198 22.14 2.67 15.40
CA ASN A 198 21.00 2.27 14.60
C ASN A 198 20.38 0.99 15.17
N ASN A 199 19.07 0.87 15.08
CA ASN A 199 18.34 -0.35 15.40
C ASN A 199 17.29 -0.62 14.32
N THR A 200 16.98 -1.88 14.05
CA THR A 200 15.99 -2.29 13.06
C THR A 200 14.84 -3.02 13.74
N ALA A 201 13.63 -2.58 13.46
CA ALA A 201 12.39 -3.23 13.85
C ALA A 201 11.56 -3.60 12.62
N SER A 202 10.46 -4.32 12.84
CA SER A 202 9.56 -4.77 11.79
C SER A 202 8.13 -4.36 12.05
N VAL A 203 7.40 -4.11 10.97
CA VAL A 203 5.96 -3.92 10.98
C VAL A 203 5.33 -5.17 10.37
N ASN A 204 4.43 -5.82 11.11
CA ASN A 204 3.64 -6.96 10.61
C ASN A 204 2.21 -6.48 10.31
N LEU A 205 1.73 -6.71 9.09
CA LEU A 205 0.45 -6.21 8.63
C LEU A 205 -0.57 -7.33 8.43
N ASN A 206 -1.82 -7.07 8.82
CA ASN A 206 -2.98 -7.86 8.45
C ASN A 206 -3.84 -7.06 7.46
N ILE A 207 -4.10 -7.62 6.30
CA ILE A 207 -4.89 -7.00 5.23
C ILE A 207 -6.21 -7.74 5.14
N ASN A 208 -7.34 -7.08 5.39
CA ASN A 208 -8.66 -7.71 5.31
C ASN A 208 -9.19 -7.65 3.88
N GLY A 209 -9.80 -8.74 3.42
CA GLY A 209 -10.62 -8.73 2.20
C GLY A 209 -11.95 -8.02 2.46
N VAL A 210 -12.32 -7.12 1.57
CA VAL A 210 -13.57 -6.35 1.63
C VAL A 210 -14.37 -6.54 0.34
N ASN A 211 -15.68 -6.30 0.42
CA ASN A 211 -16.51 -6.44 -0.76
C ASN A 211 -16.31 -5.23 -1.69
N ASP A 212 -15.63 -5.45 -2.80
CA ASP A 212 -15.49 -4.43 -3.82
C ASP A 212 -16.79 -4.19 -4.59
N ALA A 213 -16.96 -2.96 -5.05
CA ALA A 213 -17.96 -2.69 -6.07
C ALA A 213 -17.60 -3.44 -7.35
N PRO A 214 -18.58 -3.96 -8.13
CA PRO A 214 -18.30 -4.64 -9.39
C PRO A 214 -17.40 -3.79 -10.28
N LYS A 215 -16.18 -4.28 -10.54
CA LYS A 215 -15.23 -3.61 -11.41
C LYS A 215 -15.77 -3.69 -12.84
N LEU A 216 -16.38 -2.61 -13.31
CA LEU A 216 -16.91 -2.54 -14.67
C LEU A 216 -15.73 -2.64 -15.65
N ILE A 217 -15.70 -3.73 -16.41
CA ILE A 217 -14.72 -3.91 -17.47
C ILE A 217 -15.04 -2.88 -18.55
N SER A 218 -14.20 -1.85 -18.70
CA SER A 218 -14.46 -0.75 -19.66
C SER A 218 -14.28 -1.18 -21.12
N VAL A 219 -13.61 -2.31 -21.34
CA VAL A 219 -13.41 -2.93 -22.66
C VAL A 219 -13.48 -4.45 -22.51
N PHE A 220 -14.41 -5.08 -23.23
CA PHE A 220 -14.45 -6.53 -23.38
C PHE A 220 -13.83 -6.93 -24.73
N ASN A 221 -12.77 -7.73 -24.70
CA ASN A 221 -12.09 -8.17 -25.92
C ASN A 221 -12.73 -9.45 -26.46
N LEU A 222 -13.37 -9.37 -27.63
CA LEU A 222 -14.05 -10.52 -28.25
C LEU A 222 -13.11 -11.70 -28.54
N SER A 223 -11.80 -11.50 -28.64
CA SER A 223 -10.86 -12.60 -28.81
C SER A 223 -10.72 -13.50 -27.58
N THR A 224 -11.28 -13.10 -26.42
CA THR A 224 -11.25 -13.90 -25.19
C THR A 224 -12.49 -14.78 -25.02
N LEU A 225 -13.41 -14.79 -25.99
CA LEU A 225 -14.58 -15.67 -25.98
C LEU A 225 -14.14 -17.14 -25.98
N ASN A 226 -14.68 -17.92 -25.05
CA ASN A 226 -14.24 -19.30 -24.80
C ASN A 226 -15.37 -20.32 -24.61
N GLY A 227 -16.62 -19.91 -24.81
CA GLY A 227 -17.83 -20.72 -24.61
C GLY A 227 -18.44 -20.56 -23.22
N SER A 228 -17.62 -20.31 -22.19
CA SER A 228 -18.11 -20.02 -20.84
C SER A 228 -18.45 -18.54 -20.63
N ASN A 229 -17.73 -17.63 -21.29
CA ASN A 229 -17.98 -16.19 -21.25
C ASN A 229 -18.66 -15.65 -22.54
N GLY A 230 -19.15 -16.55 -23.39
CA GLY A 230 -19.75 -16.27 -24.69
C GLY A 230 -19.02 -16.94 -25.86
N PHE A 231 -19.53 -16.74 -27.07
CA PHE A 231 -19.04 -17.42 -28.29
C PHE A 231 -19.29 -16.58 -29.55
N VAL A 232 -18.56 -16.90 -30.62
CA VAL A 232 -18.77 -16.30 -31.95
C VAL A 232 -19.67 -17.18 -32.82
N ILE A 233 -20.56 -16.57 -33.61
CA ILE A 233 -21.37 -17.25 -34.63
C ILE A 233 -20.81 -16.90 -36.01
N ASN A 234 -20.27 -17.90 -36.70
CA ASN A 234 -19.62 -17.72 -38.00
C ASN A 234 -20.61 -17.94 -39.16
N GLY A 235 -20.57 -17.03 -40.13
CA GLY A 235 -21.29 -17.15 -41.40
C GLY A 235 -20.80 -18.33 -42.27
N ILE A 236 -21.53 -18.60 -43.35
CA ILE A 236 -21.27 -19.75 -44.24
C ILE A 236 -20.37 -19.37 -45.41
N ASN A 237 -20.84 -18.52 -46.33
CA ASN A 237 -20.07 -18.16 -47.52
C ASN A 237 -19.52 -16.73 -47.46
N SER A 238 -18.49 -16.50 -48.27
CA SER A 238 -17.93 -15.16 -48.46
C SER A 238 -18.97 -14.23 -49.08
N GLY A 239 -19.17 -13.06 -48.49
CA GLY A 239 -20.09 -12.05 -49.01
C GLY A 239 -21.50 -12.10 -48.41
N ASP A 240 -21.93 -13.23 -47.82
CA ASP A 240 -23.28 -13.42 -47.25
C ASP A 240 -23.67 -12.35 -46.22
N SER A 241 -22.68 -11.72 -45.57
CA SER A 241 -22.86 -10.66 -44.58
C SER A 241 -23.74 -11.09 -43.40
N SER A 242 -23.53 -12.33 -42.93
CA SER A 242 -24.10 -12.83 -41.68
C SER A 242 -23.77 -11.89 -40.52
N GLY A 243 -24.78 -11.57 -39.70
CA GLY A 243 -24.66 -10.58 -38.63
C GLY A 243 -24.99 -9.14 -39.09
N SER A 244 -25.48 -8.97 -40.33
CA SER A 244 -25.98 -7.67 -40.83
C SER A 244 -27.17 -7.14 -40.05
N SER A 245 -27.97 -8.04 -39.47
CA SER A 245 -29.04 -7.75 -38.51
C SER A 245 -29.08 -8.88 -37.49
N VAL A 246 -29.25 -8.56 -36.20
CA VAL A 246 -29.34 -9.55 -35.11
C VAL A 246 -30.40 -9.13 -34.11
N SER A 247 -31.06 -10.11 -33.48
CA SER A 247 -32.02 -9.90 -32.40
C SER A 247 -32.11 -11.16 -31.52
N SER A 248 -32.67 -11.01 -30.32
CA SER A 248 -33.31 -12.16 -29.66
C SER A 248 -34.46 -12.67 -30.55
N ALA A 249 -34.64 -13.98 -30.59
CA ALA A 249 -35.78 -14.65 -31.19
C ALA A 249 -36.90 -14.94 -30.17
N GLY A 250 -36.64 -14.80 -28.86
CA GLY A 250 -37.49 -15.40 -27.83
C GLY A 250 -37.34 -16.91 -27.80
N ASP A 251 -38.19 -17.62 -27.05
CA ASP A 251 -38.22 -19.09 -27.02
C ASP A 251 -39.13 -19.61 -28.15
N ILE A 252 -38.56 -19.83 -29.34
CA ILE A 252 -39.32 -20.19 -30.54
C ILE A 252 -39.62 -21.68 -30.62
N ASN A 253 -38.88 -22.49 -29.85
CA ASN A 253 -39.03 -23.94 -29.80
C ASN A 253 -39.74 -24.42 -28.52
N GLY A 254 -40.08 -23.52 -27.61
CA GLY A 254 -40.84 -23.80 -26.39
C GLY A 254 -40.07 -24.62 -25.36
N ASP A 255 -38.74 -24.60 -25.37
CA ASP A 255 -37.90 -25.37 -24.44
C ASP A 255 -37.56 -24.61 -23.14
N GLY A 256 -37.99 -23.36 -23.05
CA GLY A 256 -37.78 -22.46 -21.93
C GLY A 256 -36.47 -21.66 -21.99
N ILE A 257 -35.75 -21.68 -23.10
CA ILE A 257 -34.50 -20.95 -23.30
C ILE A 257 -34.62 -20.04 -24.54
N ASP A 258 -34.38 -18.74 -24.35
CA ASP A 258 -34.40 -17.79 -25.47
C ASP A 258 -33.38 -18.15 -26.56
N ASP A 259 -33.81 -17.97 -27.81
CA ASP A 259 -33.07 -18.23 -29.02
C ASP A 259 -32.54 -16.94 -29.66
N LEU A 260 -31.71 -17.09 -30.69
CA LEU A 260 -31.11 -15.98 -31.43
C LEU A 260 -31.53 -16.01 -32.90
N ILE A 261 -31.73 -14.84 -33.50
CA ILE A 261 -31.89 -14.70 -34.96
C ILE A 261 -30.81 -13.80 -35.58
N ILE A 262 -30.26 -14.27 -36.70
CA ILE A 262 -29.15 -13.65 -37.42
C ILE A 262 -29.51 -13.50 -38.91
N GLY A 263 -29.50 -12.28 -39.43
CA GLY A 263 -29.68 -11.96 -40.85
C GLY A 263 -28.37 -12.00 -41.64
N ALA A 264 -28.42 -12.65 -42.81
CA ALA A 264 -27.39 -12.66 -43.84
C ALA A 264 -27.98 -12.15 -45.16
N ILE A 265 -28.05 -10.82 -45.26
CA ILE A 265 -28.79 -10.10 -46.31
C ILE A 265 -28.36 -10.45 -47.75
N PHE A 266 -27.11 -10.87 -47.96
CA PHE A 266 -26.59 -11.18 -49.30
C PHE A 266 -26.37 -12.67 -49.54
N ALA A 267 -26.89 -13.54 -48.67
CA ALA A 267 -26.79 -14.98 -48.89
C ALA A 267 -27.48 -15.39 -50.20
N ASP A 268 -26.79 -16.22 -51.00
CA ASP A 268 -27.30 -16.76 -52.25
C ASP A 268 -28.21 -17.97 -52.00
N SER A 269 -29.29 -17.74 -51.24
CA SER A 269 -30.19 -18.79 -50.76
C SER A 269 -30.83 -19.56 -51.91
N ASN A 270 -30.82 -20.90 -51.83
CA ASN A 270 -31.29 -21.80 -52.90
C ASN A 270 -30.73 -21.50 -54.30
N GLY A 271 -29.52 -20.93 -54.38
CA GLY A 271 -28.87 -20.55 -55.64
C GLY A 271 -29.38 -19.24 -56.25
N GLN A 272 -30.22 -18.50 -55.53
CA GLN A 272 -30.75 -17.21 -55.95
C GLN A 272 -29.87 -16.08 -55.42
N SER A 273 -29.24 -15.34 -56.34
CA SER A 273 -28.24 -14.36 -55.93
C SER A 273 -28.86 -13.25 -55.08
N GLY A 274 -28.31 -13.01 -53.89
CA GLY A 274 -28.81 -11.98 -52.96
C GLY A 274 -30.27 -12.17 -52.55
N ALA A 275 -30.80 -13.40 -52.56
CA ALA A 275 -32.13 -13.64 -52.00
C ALA A 275 -32.16 -13.39 -50.48
N GLY A 276 -30.99 -13.52 -49.84
CA GLY A 276 -30.82 -13.36 -48.40
C GLY A 276 -31.24 -14.62 -47.64
N SER A 277 -30.74 -14.75 -46.41
CA SER A 277 -31.12 -15.80 -45.46
C SER A 277 -31.21 -15.21 -44.07
N SER A 278 -32.02 -15.83 -43.21
CA SER A 278 -31.96 -15.63 -41.75
C SER A 278 -31.71 -16.98 -41.08
N TYR A 279 -31.02 -16.98 -39.96
CA TYR A 279 -30.67 -18.18 -39.21
C TYR A 279 -31.18 -18.03 -37.78
N VAL A 280 -31.87 -19.05 -37.31
CA VAL A 280 -32.27 -19.18 -35.91
C VAL A 280 -31.30 -20.15 -35.25
N VAL A 281 -30.70 -19.74 -34.13
CA VAL A 281 -29.83 -20.59 -33.31
C VAL A 281 -30.54 -20.82 -32.00
N PHE A 282 -30.76 -22.09 -31.65
CA PHE A 282 -31.44 -22.41 -30.40
C PHE A 282 -30.56 -22.15 -29.18
N GLY A 283 -31.16 -21.64 -28.12
CA GLY A 283 -30.57 -21.56 -26.80
C GLY A 283 -30.17 -22.94 -26.27
N SER A 284 -29.23 -23.00 -25.33
CA SER A 284 -28.84 -24.29 -24.74
C SER A 284 -28.39 -24.18 -23.30
N SER A 285 -28.97 -25.01 -22.44
CA SER A 285 -28.54 -25.21 -21.06
C SER A 285 -27.22 -25.99 -20.94
N SER A 286 -26.82 -26.69 -22.00
CA SER A 286 -25.51 -27.36 -22.06
C SER A 286 -24.36 -26.41 -22.42
N GLY A 287 -24.69 -25.15 -22.74
CA GLY A 287 -23.74 -24.12 -23.15
C GLY A 287 -23.27 -24.28 -24.60
N PHE A 288 -22.30 -23.44 -24.98
CA PHE A 288 -21.73 -23.41 -26.33
C PHE A 288 -20.22 -23.56 -26.29
N ASN A 289 -19.65 -24.05 -27.38
CA ASN A 289 -18.20 -23.90 -27.62
C ASN A 289 -17.87 -22.43 -27.89
N ALA A 290 -16.58 -22.08 -27.89
CA ALA A 290 -16.12 -20.72 -28.23
C ALA A 290 -16.59 -20.21 -29.60
N SER A 291 -16.95 -21.12 -30.51
CA SER A 291 -17.51 -20.79 -31.82
C SER A 291 -18.61 -21.76 -32.24
N LEU A 292 -19.63 -21.24 -32.90
CA LEU A 292 -20.68 -21.95 -33.62
C LEU A 292 -20.60 -21.59 -35.11
N ASN A 293 -20.75 -22.55 -36.02
CA ASN A 293 -20.81 -22.28 -37.46
C ASN A 293 -22.25 -22.43 -37.93
N LEU A 294 -22.81 -21.46 -38.65
CA LEU A 294 -24.20 -21.54 -39.12
C LEU A 294 -24.46 -22.72 -40.07
N SER A 295 -23.42 -23.27 -40.70
CA SER A 295 -23.51 -24.48 -41.52
C SER A 295 -23.75 -25.77 -40.71
N SER A 296 -23.62 -25.73 -39.38
CA SER A 296 -23.89 -26.88 -38.51
C SER A 296 -25.31 -26.93 -37.96
N LEU A 297 -26.19 -26.01 -38.40
CA LEU A 297 -27.59 -26.02 -38.00
C LEU A 297 -28.32 -27.21 -38.64
N ASP A 298 -28.97 -28.04 -37.84
CA ASP A 298 -29.56 -29.32 -38.26
C ASP A 298 -31.01 -29.54 -37.80
N GLY A 299 -31.63 -28.51 -37.21
CA GLY A 299 -32.97 -28.57 -36.63
C GLY A 299 -32.99 -28.94 -35.14
N SER A 300 -31.93 -29.52 -34.59
CA SER A 300 -31.81 -29.77 -33.14
C SER A 300 -31.15 -28.61 -32.39
N ASN A 301 -30.40 -27.77 -33.10
CA ASN A 301 -29.64 -26.63 -32.57
C ASN A 301 -29.99 -25.31 -33.28
N GLY A 302 -31.06 -25.31 -34.07
CA GLY A 302 -31.53 -24.18 -34.87
C GLY A 302 -31.74 -24.54 -36.34
N PHE A 303 -32.11 -23.55 -37.15
CA PHE A 303 -32.48 -23.76 -38.55
C PHE A 303 -32.26 -22.50 -39.41
N VAL A 304 -32.40 -22.64 -40.73
CA VAL A 304 -32.28 -21.56 -41.71
C VAL A 304 -33.64 -21.21 -42.32
N ILE A 305 -33.90 -19.92 -42.49
CA ILE A 305 -35.04 -19.34 -43.20
C ILE A 305 -34.50 -18.73 -44.49
N ASN A 306 -34.88 -19.35 -45.61
CA ASN A 306 -34.34 -19.04 -46.92
C ASN A 306 -35.12 -17.93 -47.62
N GLY A 307 -34.39 -17.00 -48.26
CA GLY A 307 -34.97 -16.02 -49.17
C GLY A 307 -35.62 -16.67 -50.39
N ILE A 308 -36.56 -15.95 -51.00
CA ILE A 308 -37.43 -16.49 -52.05
C ILE A 308 -36.87 -16.17 -53.44
N ASN A 309 -36.76 -14.89 -53.80
CA ASN A 309 -36.28 -14.47 -55.12
C ASN A 309 -34.95 -13.74 -55.05
N SER A 310 -34.22 -13.79 -56.15
CA SER A 310 -32.95 -13.08 -56.29
C SER A 310 -33.16 -11.58 -56.05
N GLY A 311 -32.33 -11.00 -55.17
CA GLY A 311 -32.36 -9.59 -54.83
C GLY A 311 -33.43 -9.18 -53.82
N ASP A 312 -34.21 -10.12 -53.25
CA ASP A 312 -35.22 -9.80 -52.22
C ASP A 312 -34.58 -9.33 -50.89
N PHE A 313 -33.33 -9.73 -50.63
CA PHE A 313 -32.56 -9.36 -49.44
C PHE A 313 -33.27 -9.73 -48.13
N LEU A 314 -33.80 -10.94 -48.01
CA LEU A 314 -34.35 -11.47 -46.76
C LEU A 314 -33.29 -11.40 -45.64
N GLY A 315 -33.71 -11.00 -44.45
CA GLY A 315 -32.80 -10.81 -43.32
C GLY A 315 -32.16 -9.42 -43.28
N THR A 316 -32.65 -8.47 -44.09
CA THR A 316 -32.31 -7.04 -43.97
C THR A 316 -32.58 -6.53 -42.55
N SER A 317 -33.66 -7.01 -41.93
CA SER A 317 -34.01 -6.74 -40.54
C SER A 317 -34.62 -7.99 -39.92
N VAL A 318 -34.21 -8.34 -38.71
CA VAL A 318 -34.78 -9.44 -37.93
C VAL A 318 -35.17 -8.95 -36.54
N SER A 319 -36.25 -9.49 -35.99
CA SER A 319 -36.67 -9.21 -34.61
C SER A 319 -37.53 -10.34 -34.05
N SER A 320 -37.59 -10.44 -32.72
CA SER A 320 -38.67 -11.17 -32.06
C SER A 320 -39.98 -10.39 -32.26
N ALA A 321 -41.07 -11.12 -32.51
CA ALA A 321 -42.42 -10.59 -32.52
C ALA A 321 -43.15 -10.83 -31.17
N GLY A 322 -42.57 -11.64 -30.29
CA GLY A 322 -43.25 -12.23 -29.13
C GLY A 322 -44.33 -13.23 -29.56
N ASP A 323 -45.07 -13.80 -28.62
CA ASP A 323 -46.27 -14.61 -28.92
C ASP A 323 -47.42 -13.73 -29.44
N ILE A 324 -47.52 -13.56 -30.76
CA ILE A 324 -48.57 -12.71 -31.36
C ILE A 324 -49.86 -13.49 -31.63
N ASN A 325 -49.79 -14.82 -31.59
CA ASN A 325 -50.90 -15.70 -31.94
C ASN A 325 -51.63 -16.26 -30.68
N GLY A 326 -51.02 -16.14 -29.50
CA GLY A 326 -51.55 -16.53 -28.20
C GLY A 326 -51.38 -18.01 -27.86
N ASP A 327 -50.42 -18.72 -28.47
CA ASP A 327 -50.16 -20.15 -28.22
C ASP A 327 -49.12 -20.41 -27.11
N GLY A 328 -48.50 -19.35 -26.59
CA GLY A 328 -47.51 -19.39 -25.53
C GLY A 328 -46.07 -19.62 -26.02
N ILE A 329 -45.80 -19.55 -27.33
CA ILE A 329 -44.46 -19.67 -27.93
C ILE A 329 -44.13 -18.36 -28.65
N ASP A 330 -42.89 -17.89 -28.55
CA ASP A 330 -42.50 -16.64 -29.19
C ASP A 330 -42.44 -16.78 -30.72
N ASP A 331 -42.86 -15.73 -31.43
CA ASP A 331 -42.84 -15.64 -32.89
C ASP A 331 -41.72 -14.70 -33.38
N LEU A 332 -41.43 -14.73 -34.67
CA LEU A 332 -40.41 -13.89 -35.32
C LEU A 332 -41.01 -12.97 -36.38
N ILE A 333 -40.33 -11.85 -36.64
CA ILE A 333 -40.57 -11.03 -37.81
C ILE A 333 -39.26 -10.78 -38.59
N ILE A 334 -39.33 -10.91 -39.92
CA ILE A 334 -38.19 -10.81 -40.84
C ILE A 334 -38.53 -9.92 -42.03
N GLY A 335 -37.64 -8.99 -42.34
CA GLY A 335 -37.77 -8.08 -43.48
C GLY A 335 -37.00 -8.57 -44.71
N ALA A 336 -37.64 -8.49 -45.88
CA ALA A 336 -37.02 -8.55 -47.20
C ALA A 336 -37.29 -7.22 -47.91
N SER A 337 -36.34 -6.29 -47.79
CA SER A 337 -36.54 -4.88 -48.15
C SER A 337 -36.83 -4.66 -49.63
N ASN A 338 -36.40 -5.59 -50.49
CA ASN A 338 -36.49 -5.46 -51.94
C ASN A 338 -37.44 -6.45 -52.60
N ALA A 339 -38.20 -7.21 -51.81
CA ALA A 339 -39.20 -8.11 -52.36
C ALA A 339 -40.26 -7.37 -53.20
N ASP A 340 -40.84 -8.09 -54.15
CA ASP A 340 -41.81 -7.57 -55.14
C ASP A 340 -43.25 -8.05 -54.88
N PRO A 341 -43.88 -7.77 -53.72
CA PRO A 341 -45.23 -8.25 -53.44
C PRO A 341 -46.23 -7.69 -54.45
N ASN A 342 -47.15 -8.55 -54.91
CA ASN A 342 -48.14 -8.21 -55.93
C ASN A 342 -47.53 -7.66 -57.24
N GLY A 343 -46.27 -8.01 -57.54
CA GLY A 343 -45.54 -7.55 -58.73
C GLY A 343 -45.06 -6.10 -58.66
N GLN A 344 -45.11 -5.47 -57.48
CA GLN A 344 -44.65 -4.10 -57.29
C GLN A 344 -43.16 -4.09 -56.93
N SER A 345 -42.34 -3.60 -57.86
CA SER A 345 -40.88 -3.63 -57.72
C SER A 345 -40.39 -2.95 -56.44
N SER A 346 -39.63 -3.69 -55.64
CA SER A 346 -38.99 -3.30 -54.38
C SER A 346 -39.93 -2.61 -53.39
N ALA A 347 -41.20 -3.02 -53.38
CA ALA A 347 -42.15 -2.54 -52.38
C ALA A 347 -41.83 -3.10 -50.97
N GLY A 348 -41.09 -4.21 -50.92
CA GLY A 348 -40.65 -4.87 -49.69
C GLY A 348 -41.71 -5.76 -49.08
N SER A 349 -41.28 -6.82 -48.41
CA SER A 349 -42.12 -7.75 -47.67
C SER A 349 -41.64 -7.90 -46.23
N SER A 350 -42.58 -8.07 -45.31
CA SER A 350 -42.31 -8.53 -43.94
C SER A 350 -42.99 -9.88 -43.74
N TYR A 351 -42.26 -10.82 -43.17
CA TYR A 351 -42.71 -12.18 -42.91
C TYR A 351 -42.76 -12.40 -41.41
N VAL A 352 -43.88 -12.92 -40.92
CA VAL A 352 -43.96 -13.45 -39.57
C VAL A 352 -43.79 -14.97 -39.64
N VAL A 353 -42.97 -15.52 -38.74
CA VAL A 353 -42.76 -16.97 -38.61
C VAL A 353 -43.22 -17.35 -37.21
N PHE A 354 -44.21 -18.24 -37.13
CA PHE A 354 -44.73 -18.68 -35.85
C PHE A 354 -43.81 -19.70 -35.17
N GLY A 355 -43.71 -19.59 -33.85
CA GLY A 355 -43.02 -20.58 -33.02
C GLY A 355 -43.71 -21.94 -33.01
N SER A 356 -42.96 -22.99 -32.64
CA SER A 356 -43.48 -24.36 -32.58
C SER A 356 -42.62 -25.24 -31.68
N SER A 357 -43.27 -25.96 -30.77
CA SER A 357 -42.64 -26.99 -29.93
C SER A 357 -42.38 -28.32 -30.64
N SER A 358 -42.78 -28.43 -31.91
CA SER A 358 -42.65 -29.66 -32.71
C SER A 358 -41.59 -29.59 -33.81
N GLY A 359 -40.88 -28.45 -33.93
CA GLY A 359 -39.95 -28.19 -35.03
C GLY A 359 -40.64 -27.87 -36.35
#